data_AF-A0A257WC89-F1
#
_entry.id   AF-A0A257WC89-F1
#
_cell.length_a   1.000
_cell.length_b   1.000
_cell.length_c   1.000
_cell.angle_alpha   90.00
_cell.angle_beta   90.00
_cell.angle_gamma   90.00
#
_symmetry.space_group_name_H-M   'P 1'
#
loop_
_entity.id
_entity.type
_entity.pdbx_description
1 polymer ?
#
loop_
_entity_poly.entity_id
_entity_poly.type
_entity_poly.pdbx_seq_one_letter_code
_entity_poly.pdbx_strand_id
1 'polypeptide(L)'
;MNEDQRTFTPMFSFSKRTYRFYLLSFLKHDLKASVTVFFVALPLCLGISLASDAPVYSGLVAGVIGGIVVGFLSGSNLSVSGPAAGLTAICAAAITDLGAPEIFFLSVAIAGLLQIVLGVFKLGGFTHFIPSAVIKGMLTAIGIILISKQIPSLIGYTKPDFWSNELFNIIKLNHVFSNVKSLYASSSRGVVIVAILSLALLILWKKYLSHKLKFLPTSFIT
;
A
#
# COMPACT_ATOMS: atom_id res chain seq x y z
N MET A 1 16.69 -45.35 -7.42
CA MET A 1 17.78 -45.41 -6.43
C MET A 1 19.02 -44.87 -7.14
N ASN A 2 19.43 -43.60 -7.08
CA ASN A 2 19.19 -42.51 -6.13
C ASN A 2 19.25 -41.16 -6.88
N GLU A 3 18.28 -40.29 -6.63
CA GLU A 3 18.32 -38.88 -7.04
C GLU A 3 19.25 -38.07 -6.13
N ASP A 4 19.97 -37.16 -6.77
CA ASP A 4 20.69 -36.00 -6.25
C ASP A 4 20.71 -35.80 -4.73
N GLN A 5 21.87 -36.13 -4.16
CA GLN A 5 22.34 -35.53 -2.92
C GLN A 5 22.41 -34.01 -3.08
N ARG A 6 21.36 -33.32 -2.63
CA ARG A 6 21.41 -31.89 -2.29
C ARG A 6 22.37 -31.71 -1.11
N THR A 7 23.65 -31.68 -1.44
CA THR A 7 24.72 -31.28 -0.55
C THR A 7 24.50 -29.81 -0.21
N PHE A 8 24.17 -29.55 1.05
CA PHE A 8 24.24 -28.24 1.67
C PHE A 8 25.66 -27.69 1.46
N THR A 9 25.84 -26.80 0.48
CA THR A 9 27.09 -26.05 0.35
C THR A 9 27.17 -25.04 1.50
N PRO A 10 28.35 -24.90 2.14
CA PRO A 10 28.49 -24.10 3.35
C PRO A 10 28.27 -22.61 3.05
N MET A 11 27.38 -21.98 3.83
CA MET A 11 26.90 -20.60 3.74
C MET A 11 27.97 -19.51 4.03
N PHE A 12 29.25 -19.85 4.23
CA PHE A 12 30.26 -18.93 4.77
C PHE A 12 31.66 -19.10 4.16
N SER A 13 31.78 -19.13 2.83
CA SER A 13 33.08 -18.88 2.17
C SER A 13 32.93 -17.84 1.05
N PHE A 14 32.63 -16.60 1.45
CA PHE A 14 32.60 -15.48 0.53
C PHE A 14 34.01 -14.94 0.28
N SER A 15 34.55 -15.21 -0.91
CA SER A 15 35.77 -14.57 -1.40
C SER A 15 35.53 -13.07 -1.63
N LYS A 16 36.53 -12.22 -1.33
CA LYS A 16 36.48 -10.74 -1.49
C LYS A 16 36.01 -10.29 -2.89
N ARG A 17 36.21 -11.12 -3.93
CA ARG A 17 35.79 -10.84 -5.31
C ARG A 17 34.27 -10.90 -5.49
N THR A 18 33.59 -11.83 -4.82
CA THR A 18 32.13 -12.00 -4.89
C THR A 18 31.40 -10.88 -4.17
N TYR A 19 31.89 -10.44 -3.01
CA TYR A 19 31.35 -9.27 -2.29
C TYR A 19 31.41 -7.99 -3.13
N ARG A 20 32.54 -7.75 -3.80
CA ARG A 20 32.73 -6.56 -4.64
C ARG A 20 31.82 -6.58 -5.88
N PHE A 21 31.54 -7.76 -6.43
CA PHE A 21 30.59 -7.92 -7.54
C PHE A 21 29.14 -7.66 -7.09
N TYR A 22 28.71 -8.24 -5.97
CA TYR A 22 27.39 -7.98 -5.39
C TYR A 22 27.20 -6.51 -5.02
N LEU A 23 28.19 -5.87 -4.40
CA LEU A 23 28.11 -4.45 -4.03
C LEU A 23 27.98 -3.53 -5.26
N LEU A 24 28.71 -3.83 -6.35
CA LEU A 24 28.61 -3.09 -7.62
C LEU A 24 27.27 -3.30 -8.34
N SER A 25 26.67 -4.50 -8.20
CA SER A 25 25.35 -4.79 -8.76
C SER A 25 24.24 -4.11 -7.95
N PHE A 26 24.32 -4.18 -6.62
CA PHE A 26 23.41 -3.51 -5.67
C PHE A 26 23.40 -1.99 -5.89
N LEU A 27 24.57 -1.35 -5.99
CA LEU A 27 24.66 0.11 -6.20
C LEU A 27 24.05 0.57 -7.53
N LYS A 28 24.08 -0.28 -8.57
CA LYS A 28 23.60 0.09 -9.90
C LYS A 28 22.10 -0.07 -10.06
N HIS A 29 21.54 -1.17 -9.55
CA HIS A 29 20.13 -1.52 -9.78
C HIS A 29 19.27 -1.30 -8.53
N ASP A 30 19.70 -1.83 -7.38
CA ASP A 30 18.89 -1.82 -6.15
C ASP A 30 18.82 -0.44 -5.53
N LEU A 31 19.87 0.38 -5.65
CA LEU A 31 19.85 1.76 -5.16
C LEU A 31 18.81 2.61 -5.90
N LYS A 32 18.77 2.52 -7.25
CA LYS A 32 17.79 3.25 -8.06
C LYS A 32 16.36 2.77 -7.80
N ALA A 33 16.19 1.45 -7.65
CA ALA A 33 14.89 0.87 -7.29
C ALA A 33 14.44 1.33 -5.90
N SER A 34 15.33 1.31 -4.90
CA SER A 34 15.02 1.72 -3.52
C SER A 34 14.62 3.19 -3.42
N VAL A 35 15.31 4.09 -4.12
CA VAL A 35 14.94 5.52 -4.19
C VAL A 35 13.53 5.68 -4.78
N THR A 36 13.23 4.94 -5.85
CA THR A 36 11.90 4.98 -6.49
C THR A 36 10.81 4.48 -5.55
N VAL A 37 11.03 3.34 -4.89
CA VAL A 37 10.07 2.75 -3.95
C VAL A 37 9.87 3.66 -2.73
N PHE A 38 10.92 4.30 -2.23
CA PHE A 38 10.84 5.25 -1.12
C PHE A 38 9.90 6.43 -1.43
N PHE A 39 10.05 7.06 -2.61
CA PHE A 39 9.19 8.17 -3.02
C PHE A 39 7.73 7.76 -3.23
N VAL A 40 7.45 6.50 -3.60
CA VAL A 40 6.08 5.97 -3.68
C VAL A 40 5.53 5.63 -2.28
N ALA A 41 6.37 5.10 -1.40
CA ALA A 41 5.96 4.67 -0.07
C ALA A 41 5.64 5.83 0.87
N LEU A 42 6.36 6.96 0.77
CA LEU A 42 6.11 8.15 1.58
C LEU A 42 4.65 8.65 1.50
N PRO A 43 4.09 9.01 0.32
CA PRO A 43 2.71 9.47 0.21
C PRO A 43 1.72 8.37 0.60
N LEU A 44 2.04 7.10 0.35
CA LEU A 44 1.20 5.97 0.75
C LEU A 44 1.07 5.88 2.29
N CYS A 45 2.18 5.98 3.02
CA CYS A 45 2.18 5.94 4.49
C CYS A 45 1.40 7.11 5.10
N LEU A 46 1.55 8.30 4.53
CA LEU A 46 0.82 9.50 4.95
C LEU A 46 -0.68 9.38 4.62
N GLY A 47 -1.01 8.91 3.42
CA GLY A 47 -2.40 8.74 2.99
C GLY A 47 -3.16 7.70 3.81
N ILE A 48 -2.52 6.56 4.12
CA ILE A 48 -3.14 5.48 4.92
C ILE A 48 -3.36 5.91 6.38
N SER A 49 -2.41 6.62 6.99
CA SER A 49 -2.57 7.11 8.36
C SER A 49 -3.69 8.14 8.46
N LEU A 50 -3.73 9.12 7.55
CA LEU A 50 -4.82 10.10 7.45
C LEU A 50 -6.18 9.42 7.22
N ALA A 51 -6.24 8.41 6.36
CA ALA A 51 -7.48 7.70 6.08
C ALA A 51 -7.93 6.76 7.22
N SER A 52 -7.03 6.44 8.15
CA SER A 52 -7.31 5.65 9.36
C SER A 52 -7.65 6.51 10.58
N ASP A 53 -7.66 7.84 10.44
CA ASP A 53 -7.76 8.80 11.55
C ASP A 53 -6.66 8.65 12.62
N ALA A 54 -5.51 8.08 12.21
CA ALA A 54 -4.35 7.92 13.06
C ALA A 54 -3.41 9.12 12.90
N PRO A 55 -2.60 9.46 13.93
CA PRO A 55 -1.59 10.50 13.79
C PRO A 55 -0.66 10.21 12.61
N VAL A 56 -0.46 11.19 11.73
CA VAL A 56 0.23 11.02 10.44
C VAL A 56 1.66 10.44 10.59
N TYR A 57 2.36 10.84 11.65
CA TYR A 57 3.70 10.33 11.94
C TYR A 57 3.72 8.84 12.24
N SER A 58 2.61 8.26 12.74
CA SER A 58 2.54 6.83 13.10
C SER A 58 2.65 5.93 11.86
N GLY A 59 2.05 6.33 10.73
CA GLY A 59 2.16 5.60 9.46
C GLY A 59 3.58 5.63 8.89
N LEU A 60 4.27 6.77 9.01
CA LEU A 60 5.66 6.90 8.56
C LEU A 60 6.60 6.07 9.43
N VAL A 61 6.44 6.13 10.76
CA VAL A 61 7.22 5.32 11.70
C VAL A 61 6.99 3.83 11.47
N ALA A 62 5.74 3.41 11.26
CA ALA A 62 5.41 2.02 10.93
C ALA A 62 6.05 1.55 9.62
N GLY A 63 6.08 2.42 8.60
CA GLY A 63 6.74 2.13 7.32
C GLY A 63 8.26 1.98 7.47
N VAL A 64 8.92 2.88 8.19
CA VAL A 64 10.38 2.84 8.40
C VAL A 64 10.77 1.62 9.23
N ILE A 65 10.13 1.41 10.38
CA ILE A 65 10.44 0.28 11.29
C ILE A 65 10.09 -1.04 10.60
N GLY A 66 8.91 -1.14 9.97
CA GLY A 66 8.48 -2.32 9.24
C GLY A 66 9.44 -2.67 8.11
N GLY A 67 9.87 -1.70 7.31
CA GLY A 67 10.84 -1.90 6.22
C GLY A 67 12.19 -2.41 6.71
N ILE A 68 12.73 -1.84 7.80
CA ILE A 68 14.04 -2.24 8.35
C ILE A 68 13.95 -3.62 9.01
N VAL A 69 13.01 -3.82 9.93
CA VAL A 69 12.91 -5.04 10.74
C VAL A 69 12.49 -6.22 9.88
N VAL A 70 11.43 -6.07 9.06
CA VAL A 70 10.96 -7.16 8.18
C VAL A 70 11.95 -7.39 7.05
N GLY A 71 12.54 -6.34 6.48
CA GLY A 71 13.57 -6.49 5.43
C GLY A 71 14.77 -7.32 5.90
N PHE A 72 15.21 -7.12 7.15
CA PHE A 72 16.30 -7.90 7.73
C PHE A 72 15.91 -9.34 8.07
N LEU A 73 14.70 -9.57 8.58
CA LEU A 73 14.25 -10.88 9.07
C LEU A 73 13.58 -11.78 8.00
N SER A 74 13.07 -11.20 6.90
CA SER A 74 12.21 -11.92 5.94
C SER A 74 12.93 -12.93 5.05
N GLY A 75 14.24 -12.81 4.84
CA GLY A 75 15.01 -13.66 3.93
C GLY A 75 14.60 -13.56 2.44
N SER A 76 13.77 -12.58 2.07
CA SER A 76 13.29 -12.36 0.71
C SER A 76 13.99 -11.19 0.04
N ASN A 77 14.53 -11.41 -1.17
CA ASN A 77 15.31 -10.42 -1.92
C ASN A 77 14.49 -9.25 -2.48
N LEU A 78 13.16 -9.39 -2.57
CA LEU A 78 12.26 -8.41 -3.20
C LEU A 78 11.11 -7.95 -2.28
N SER A 79 11.16 -8.32 -1.00
CA SER A 79 10.10 -7.97 -0.04
C SER A 79 10.21 -6.51 0.38
N VAL A 80 9.09 -5.81 0.38
CA VAL A 80 8.94 -4.46 0.92
C VAL A 80 7.80 -4.49 1.92
N SER A 81 8.04 -3.95 3.11
CA SER A 81 7.07 -3.92 4.19
C SER A 81 6.65 -2.48 4.51
N GLY A 82 5.36 -2.29 4.76
CA GLY A 82 4.77 -1.00 5.13
C GLY A 82 3.27 -1.13 5.40
N PRO A 83 2.61 -0.02 5.79
CA PRO A 83 1.16 0.00 6.04
C PRO A 83 0.39 -0.44 4.79
N ALA A 84 -0.49 -1.42 4.93
CA ALA A 84 -1.29 -1.94 3.82
C ALA A 84 -2.61 -1.17 3.69
N ALA A 85 -3.01 -0.84 2.45
CA ALA A 85 -4.26 -0.12 2.20
C ALA A 85 -5.50 -0.84 2.78
N GLY A 86 -5.51 -2.18 2.80
CA GLY A 86 -6.59 -2.97 3.38
C GLY A 86 -6.72 -2.86 4.90
N LEU A 87 -5.64 -2.53 5.61
CA LEU A 87 -5.67 -2.33 7.06
C LEU A 87 -6.32 -1.00 7.45
N THR A 88 -6.34 -0.01 6.56
CA THR A 88 -6.87 1.35 6.82
C THR A 88 -8.26 1.34 7.45
N ALA A 89 -9.19 0.58 6.87
CA ALA A 89 -10.58 0.52 7.36
C ALA A 89 -10.67 -0.17 8.73
N ILE A 90 -9.85 -1.21 8.94
CA ILE A 90 -9.78 -1.94 10.21
C ILE A 90 -9.20 -1.03 11.30
N CYS A 91 -8.13 -0.28 10.98
CA CYS A 91 -7.53 0.69 11.89
C CYS A 91 -8.51 1.82 12.24
N ALA A 92 -9.21 2.38 11.25
CA ALA A 92 -10.20 3.43 11.49
C ALA A 92 -11.32 2.96 12.44
N ALA A 93 -11.87 1.77 12.17
CA ALA A 93 -12.88 1.17 13.04
C ALA A 93 -12.33 0.89 14.45
N ALA A 94 -11.14 0.28 14.55
CA ALA A 94 -10.53 -0.04 15.82
C ALA A 94 -10.19 1.20 16.65
N ILE A 95 -9.70 2.28 16.04
CA ILE A 95 -9.43 3.55 16.75
C ILE A 95 -10.74 4.15 17.29
N THR A 96 -11.80 4.09 16.48
CA THR A 96 -13.14 4.55 16.89
C THR A 96 -13.69 3.72 18.05
N ASP A 97 -13.60 2.39 17.97
CA ASP A 97 -14.11 1.47 18.98
C ASP A 97 -13.32 1.54 20.29
N LEU A 98 -11.99 1.69 20.22
CA LEU A 98 -11.13 1.80 21.40
C LEU A 98 -11.15 3.21 22.01
N GLY A 99 -11.63 4.22 21.29
CA GLY A 99 -11.82 5.59 21.76
C GLY A 99 -10.53 6.41 21.93
N ALA A 100 -9.36 5.79 21.87
CA ALA A 100 -8.07 6.49 21.98
C ALA A 100 -6.95 5.81 21.15
N PRO A 101 -6.12 6.58 20.43
CA PRO A 101 -5.06 6.04 19.57
C PRO A 101 -3.96 5.31 20.36
N GLU A 102 -3.72 5.65 21.62
CA GLU A 102 -2.74 4.99 22.48
C GLU A 102 -3.13 3.54 22.78
N ILE A 103 -4.43 3.30 23.03
CA ILE A 103 -4.99 1.97 23.28
C ILE A 103 -4.90 1.15 21.99
N PHE A 104 -5.12 1.79 20.83
CA PHE A 104 -4.92 1.16 19.52
C PHE A 104 -3.46 0.71 19.31
N PHE A 105 -2.47 1.55 19.64
CA PHE A 105 -1.06 1.17 19.51
C PHE A 105 -0.70 -0.03 20.40
N LEU A 106 -1.24 -0.10 21.62
CA LEU A 106 -1.08 -1.27 22.49
C LEU A 106 -1.71 -2.53 21.86
N SER A 107 -2.93 -2.41 21.31
CA SER A 107 -3.61 -3.51 20.62
C SER A 107 -2.78 -4.02 19.43
N VAL A 108 -2.22 -3.12 18.63
CA VAL A 108 -1.32 -3.48 17.51
C VAL A 108 -0.05 -4.18 18.02
N ALA A 109 0.53 -3.74 19.14
CA ALA A 109 1.69 -4.41 19.73
C ALA A 109 1.35 -5.85 20.18
N ILE A 110 0.18 -6.05 20.79
CA ILE A 110 -0.32 -7.38 21.17
C ILE A 110 -0.57 -8.24 19.93
N ALA A 111 -1.16 -7.67 18.87
CA ALA A 111 -1.36 -8.37 17.60
C ALA A 111 -0.03 -8.79 16.96
N GLY A 112 1.01 -7.94 17.03
CA GLY A 112 2.36 -8.26 16.59
C GLY A 112 3.00 -9.40 17.40
N LEU A 113 2.81 -9.40 18.73
CA LEU A 113 3.27 -10.50 19.58
C LEU A 113 2.57 -11.82 19.21
N LEU A 114 1.26 -11.79 18.98
CA LEU A 114 0.51 -12.95 18.50
C LEU A 114 1.03 -13.43 17.14
N GLN A 115 1.33 -12.52 16.21
CA GLN A 115 1.92 -12.88 14.91
C GLN A 115 3.28 -13.56 15.06
N ILE A 116 4.13 -13.11 16.00
CA ILE A 116 5.41 -13.77 16.31
C ILE A 116 5.16 -15.19 16.83
N VAL A 117 4.23 -15.36 17.77
CA VAL A 117 3.87 -16.69 18.31
C VAL A 117 3.38 -17.62 17.20
N LEU A 118 2.47 -17.14 16.33
CA LEU A 118 2.00 -17.90 15.17
C LEU A 118 3.14 -18.26 14.19
N GLY A 119 4.12 -17.35 14.02
CA GLY A 119 5.33 -17.57 13.24
C GLY A 119 6.23 -18.68 13.81
N VAL A 120 6.41 -18.72 15.13
CA VAL A 120 7.17 -19.78 15.82
C VAL A 120 6.50 -21.14 15.64
N PHE A 121 5.18 -21.20 15.70
CA PHE A 121 4.41 -22.42 15.40
C PHE A 121 4.34 -22.75 13.89
N LYS A 122 4.98 -21.96 13.02
CA LYS A 122 4.98 -22.12 11.55
C LYS A 122 3.58 -22.12 10.94
N LEU A 123 2.63 -21.43 11.57
CA LEU A 123 1.24 -21.32 11.10
C LEU A 123 1.10 -20.35 9.90
N GLY A 124 2.19 -19.77 9.40
CA GLY A 124 2.18 -18.97 8.17
C GLY A 124 1.78 -19.77 6.92
N GLY A 125 2.03 -21.09 6.90
CA GLY A 125 1.67 -21.97 5.79
C GLY A 125 0.16 -22.05 5.51
N PHE A 126 -0.69 -21.64 6.46
CA PHE A 126 -2.14 -21.58 6.27
C PHE A 126 -2.56 -20.67 5.12
N THR A 127 -1.74 -19.66 4.79
CA THR A 127 -1.98 -18.76 3.66
C THR A 127 -2.01 -19.47 2.30
N HIS A 128 -1.37 -20.65 2.17
CA HIS A 128 -1.41 -21.44 0.94
C HIS A 128 -2.78 -22.09 0.68
N PHE A 129 -3.65 -22.20 1.69
CA PHE A 129 -5.00 -22.76 1.53
C PHE A 129 -6.03 -21.71 1.08
N ILE A 130 -5.66 -20.43 1.03
CA ILE A 130 -6.56 -19.37 0.58
C ILE A 130 -6.67 -19.46 -0.96
N PRO A 131 -7.88 -19.70 -1.52
CA PRO A 131 -8.05 -19.79 -2.95
C PRO A 131 -7.65 -18.48 -3.64
N SER A 132 -6.98 -18.58 -4.79
CA SER A 132 -6.56 -17.40 -5.57
C SER A 132 -7.75 -16.51 -5.98
N ALA A 133 -8.95 -17.09 -6.13
CA ALA A 133 -10.19 -16.36 -6.37
C ALA A 133 -10.53 -15.38 -5.22
N VAL A 134 -10.28 -15.76 -3.96
CA VAL A 134 -10.54 -14.90 -2.79
C VAL A 134 -9.56 -13.73 -2.76
N ILE A 135 -8.27 -13.98 -3.01
CA ILE A 135 -7.25 -12.93 -3.05
C ILE A 135 -7.55 -11.92 -4.16
N LYS A 136 -7.92 -12.40 -5.35
CA LYS A 136 -8.34 -11.54 -6.47
C LYS A 136 -9.59 -10.74 -6.11
N GLY A 137 -10.60 -11.37 -5.51
CA GLY A 137 -11.81 -10.69 -5.05
C GLY A 137 -11.53 -9.59 -4.04
N MET A 138 -10.67 -9.85 -3.04
CA MET A 138 -10.25 -8.86 -2.05
C MET A 138 -9.52 -7.67 -2.70
N LEU A 139 -8.57 -7.93 -3.61
CA LEU A 139 -7.85 -6.88 -4.32
C LEU A 139 -8.77 -6.06 -5.24
N THR A 140 -9.71 -6.71 -5.92
CA THR A 140 -10.74 -6.03 -6.72
C THR A 140 -11.63 -5.16 -5.85
N ALA A 141 -12.07 -5.65 -4.70
CA ALA A 141 -12.89 -4.87 -3.76
C ALA A 141 -12.14 -3.64 -3.25
N ILE A 142 -10.89 -3.80 -2.80
CA ILE A 142 -10.02 -2.68 -2.38
C ILE A 142 -9.86 -1.68 -3.52
N GLY A 143 -9.61 -2.15 -4.76
CA GLY A 143 -9.51 -1.29 -5.94
C GLY A 143 -10.79 -0.49 -6.21
N ILE A 144 -11.96 -1.14 -6.14
CA ILE A 144 -13.26 -0.47 -6.29
C ILE A 144 -13.47 0.58 -5.20
N ILE A 145 -13.16 0.25 -3.94
CA ILE A 145 -13.26 1.17 -2.79
C ILE A 145 -12.39 2.41 -3.01
N LEU A 146 -11.14 2.22 -3.46
CA LEU A 146 -10.22 3.33 -3.71
C LEU A 146 -10.70 4.23 -4.86
N ILE A 147 -11.13 3.64 -5.99
CA ILE A 147 -11.68 4.40 -7.12
C ILE A 147 -12.91 5.20 -6.68
N SER A 148 -13.81 4.52 -5.97
CA SER A 148 -15.03 5.10 -5.41
C SER A 148 -14.72 6.32 -4.53
N LYS A 149 -13.77 6.22 -3.60
CA LYS A 149 -13.36 7.34 -2.74
C LYS A 149 -12.75 8.53 -3.50
N GLN A 150 -12.12 8.31 -4.65
CA GLN A 150 -11.53 9.40 -5.44
C GLN A 150 -12.53 10.15 -6.33
N ILE A 151 -13.67 9.54 -6.70
CA ILE A 151 -14.68 10.17 -7.59
C ILE A 151 -15.20 11.52 -7.03
N PRO A 152 -15.62 11.65 -5.75
CA PRO A 152 -16.10 12.94 -5.23
C PRO A 152 -15.05 14.03 -5.29
N SER A 153 -13.80 13.69 -5.01
CA SER A 153 -12.66 14.63 -5.07
C SER A 153 -12.42 15.15 -6.49
N LEU A 154 -12.63 14.32 -7.52
CA LEU A 154 -12.47 14.71 -8.93
C LEU A 154 -13.53 15.73 -9.39
N ILE A 155 -14.72 15.73 -8.76
CA ILE A 155 -15.85 16.58 -9.13
C ILE A 155 -15.88 17.87 -8.28
N GLY A 156 -14.97 18.00 -7.29
CA GLY A 156 -14.89 19.14 -6.39
C GLY A 156 -15.84 19.06 -5.20
N TYR A 157 -16.37 17.88 -4.90
CA TYR A 157 -17.23 17.67 -3.73
C TYR A 157 -16.37 17.51 -2.48
N THR A 158 -16.36 18.53 -1.64
CA THR A 158 -15.43 18.64 -0.50
C THR A 158 -15.98 18.03 0.80
N LYS A 159 -17.20 17.47 0.79
CA LYS A 159 -17.76 16.89 2.03
C LYS A 159 -17.25 15.45 2.21
N PRO A 160 -16.68 15.12 3.39
CA PRO A 160 -16.17 13.78 3.70
C PRO A 160 -17.28 12.72 3.74
N ASP A 161 -18.55 13.14 3.81
CA ASP A 161 -19.70 12.29 4.08
C ASP A 161 -20.15 11.41 2.90
N PHE A 162 -19.58 11.61 1.71
CA PHE A 162 -20.10 10.97 0.49
C PHE A 162 -20.01 9.44 0.52
N TRP A 163 -18.97 8.90 1.17
CA TRP A 163 -18.73 7.45 1.33
C TRP A 163 -18.48 7.04 2.79
N SER A 164 -18.46 7.99 3.75
CA SER A 164 -18.09 7.71 5.15
C SER A 164 -19.09 6.81 5.86
N ASN A 165 -20.35 6.86 5.44
CA ASN A 165 -21.43 6.14 6.07
C ASN A 165 -21.81 4.99 5.15
N GLU A 166 -21.08 3.88 5.24
CA GLU A 166 -21.44 2.58 4.68
C GLU A 166 -21.49 2.55 3.13
N LEU A 167 -20.46 1.98 2.50
CA LEU A 167 -20.51 1.55 1.10
C LEU A 167 -21.74 0.64 0.83
N PHE A 168 -22.22 -0.06 1.86
CA PHE A 168 -23.46 -0.84 1.85
C PHE A 168 -24.74 -0.01 1.78
N ASN A 169 -24.76 1.22 2.32
CA ASN A 169 -25.94 2.08 2.29
C ASN A 169 -26.17 2.73 0.91
N ILE A 170 -25.17 2.66 0.03
CA ILE A 170 -25.20 3.12 -1.36
C ILE A 170 -25.83 2.07 -2.30
N ILE A 171 -25.86 0.79 -1.89
CA ILE A 171 -26.62 -0.24 -2.62
C ILE A 171 -28.12 0.09 -2.62
N LYS A 172 -28.59 0.93 -1.68
CA LYS A 172 -29.94 1.49 -1.71
C LYS A 172 -30.04 2.57 -2.81
N LEU A 173 -30.72 2.25 -3.91
CA LEU A 173 -30.90 3.11 -5.09
C LEU A 173 -31.27 4.58 -4.75
N ASN A 174 -32.08 4.81 -3.72
CA ASN A 174 -32.54 6.16 -3.37
C ASN A 174 -31.42 7.13 -2.96
N HIS A 175 -30.36 6.66 -2.31
CA HIS A 175 -29.23 7.53 -1.90
C HIS A 175 -28.28 7.80 -3.06
N VAL A 176 -28.18 6.90 -4.05
CA VAL A 176 -27.35 7.11 -5.25
C VAL A 176 -27.87 8.30 -6.04
N PHE A 177 -29.16 8.37 -6.31
CA PHE A 177 -29.75 9.46 -7.09
C PHE A 177 -29.68 10.81 -6.37
N SER A 178 -29.88 10.85 -5.04
CA SER A 178 -29.73 12.11 -4.28
C SER A 178 -28.28 12.60 -4.25
N ASN A 179 -27.33 11.69 -4.06
CA ASN A 179 -25.90 11.99 -3.99
C ASN A 179 -25.36 12.44 -5.36
N VAL A 180 -25.81 11.82 -6.46
CA VAL A 180 -25.46 12.26 -7.83
C VAL A 180 -26.02 13.67 -8.11
N LYS A 181 -27.23 13.98 -7.63
CA LYS A 181 -27.82 15.32 -7.77
C LYS A 181 -27.04 16.38 -6.97
N SER A 182 -26.56 16.05 -5.77
CA SER A 182 -25.70 16.95 -4.98
C SER A 182 -24.28 17.10 -5.55
N LEU A 183 -23.74 16.06 -6.20
CA LEU A 183 -22.47 16.14 -6.94
C LEU A 183 -22.58 17.11 -8.13
N TYR A 184 -23.68 17.03 -8.89
CA TYR A 184 -23.92 17.92 -10.03
C TYR A 184 -24.09 19.39 -9.59
N ALA A 185 -24.80 19.62 -8.47
CA ALA A 185 -25.05 20.96 -7.96
C ALA A 185 -23.81 21.64 -7.33
N SER A 186 -22.87 20.86 -6.78
CA SER A 186 -21.65 21.38 -6.13
C SER A 186 -20.44 21.40 -7.08
N SER A 187 -20.64 21.08 -8.36
CA SER A 187 -19.57 20.92 -9.33
C SER A 187 -18.91 22.27 -9.64
N SER A 188 -17.73 22.49 -9.06
CA SER A 188 -16.90 23.64 -9.41
C SER A 188 -16.20 23.37 -10.73
N ARG A 189 -16.51 24.17 -11.77
CA ARG A 189 -15.91 24.06 -13.11
C ARG A 189 -14.38 24.04 -13.07
N GLY A 190 -13.76 24.76 -12.11
CA GLY A 190 -12.31 24.82 -11.95
C GLY A 190 -11.70 23.47 -11.57
N VAL A 191 -12.31 22.75 -10.62
CA VAL A 191 -11.79 21.45 -10.15
C VAL A 191 -11.87 20.40 -11.25
N VAL A 192 -12.97 20.39 -12.02
CA VAL A 192 -13.16 19.46 -13.13
C VAL A 192 -12.12 19.69 -14.24
N ILE A 193 -11.81 20.95 -14.57
CA ILE A 193 -10.77 21.30 -15.55
C ILE A 193 -9.39 20.80 -15.07
N VAL A 194 -9.05 21.05 -13.80
CA VAL A 194 -7.78 20.60 -13.20
C VAL A 194 -7.69 19.07 -13.17
N ALA A 195 -8.77 18.38 -12.82
CA ALA A 195 -8.84 16.92 -12.80
C ALA A 195 -8.64 16.32 -14.20
N ILE A 196 -9.30 16.87 -15.22
CA ILE A 196 -9.15 16.43 -16.62
C ILE A 196 -7.73 16.69 -17.12
N LEU A 197 -7.18 17.88 -16.86
CA LEU A 197 -5.80 18.22 -17.23
C LEU A 197 -4.78 17.30 -16.56
N SER A 198 -4.94 17.04 -15.26
CA SER A 198 -4.10 16.12 -14.49
C SER A 198 -4.16 14.70 -15.06
N LEU A 199 -5.36 14.18 -15.32
CA LEU A 199 -5.55 12.85 -15.89
C LEU A 199 -4.96 12.74 -17.31
N ALA A 200 -5.17 13.76 -18.14
CA ALA A 200 -4.62 13.83 -19.49
C ALA A 200 -3.09 13.86 -19.46
N LEU A 201 -2.49 14.65 -18.57
CA LEU A 201 -1.04 14.71 -18.36
C LEU A 201 -0.48 13.35 -17.95
N LEU A 202 -1.14 12.66 -17.00
CA LEU A 202 -0.76 11.33 -16.52
C LEU A 202 -0.79 10.27 -17.64
N ILE A 203 -1.85 10.28 -18.45
CA ILE A 203 -2.01 9.37 -19.58
C ILE A 203 -0.95 9.64 -20.66
N LEU A 204 -0.71 10.91 -21.02
CA LEU A 204 0.31 11.30 -21.99
C LEU A 204 1.71 10.88 -21.51
N TRP A 205 2.01 11.11 -20.24
CA TRP A 205 3.29 10.76 -19.64
C TRP A 205 3.52 9.25 -19.69
N LYS A 206 2.54 8.46 -19.23
CA LYS A 206 2.64 7.00 -19.22
C LYS A 206 2.77 6.41 -20.62
N LYS A 207 2.03 6.94 -21.60
CA LYS A 207 1.95 6.40 -22.97
C LYS A 207 3.13 6.81 -23.87
N TYR A 208 3.60 8.06 -23.78
CA TYR A 208 4.61 8.59 -24.72
C TYR A 208 5.96 8.89 -24.09
N LEU A 209 5.98 9.41 -22.85
CA LEU A 209 7.18 10.02 -22.29
C LEU A 209 8.02 9.05 -21.43
N SER A 210 7.38 8.04 -20.83
CA SER A 210 8.03 6.95 -20.10
C SER A 210 9.03 6.15 -20.95
N HIS A 211 8.77 6.02 -22.27
CA HIS A 211 9.63 5.30 -23.20
C HIS A 211 10.86 6.10 -23.64
N LYS A 212 10.81 7.44 -23.65
CA LYS A 212 11.94 8.30 -24.08
C LYS A 212 12.85 8.73 -22.93
N LEU A 213 12.33 8.82 -21.70
CA LEU A 213 13.09 9.29 -20.53
C LEU A 213 13.27 8.16 -19.50
N LYS A 214 14.13 7.19 -19.81
CA LYS A 214 14.51 6.09 -18.88
C LYS A 214 15.18 6.56 -17.57
N PHE A 215 15.51 7.84 -17.46
CA PHE A 215 16.26 8.40 -16.32
C PHE A 215 15.35 8.88 -15.18
N LEU A 216 14.08 9.18 -15.45
CA LEU A 216 13.13 9.63 -14.43
C LEU A 216 12.18 8.48 -14.09
N PRO A 217 12.22 7.95 -12.85
CA PRO A 217 11.20 7.06 -12.35
C PRO A 217 9.81 7.69 -12.52
N THR A 218 8.86 6.91 -13.05
CA THR A 218 7.46 7.37 -13.25
C THR A 218 6.80 7.84 -11.96
N SER A 219 7.33 7.41 -10.80
CA SER A 219 6.91 7.80 -9.46
C SER A 219 7.11 9.27 -9.10
N PHE A 220 7.92 10.04 -9.86
CA PHE A 220 8.10 11.46 -9.56
C PHE A 220 6.92 12.34 -9.98
N ILE A 221 6.02 11.81 -10.82
CA ILE A 221 4.94 12.57 -11.47
C ILE A 221 3.56 11.98 -11.15
N THR A 222 3.54 10.80 -10.54
CA THR A 222 2.32 10.09 -10.11
C THR A 222 2.17 10.25 -8.60
#